data_AF-A0A1I2UM80-F1
#
_entry.id   AF-A0A1I2UM80-F1
#
_cell.length_a   1.000
_cell.length_b   1.000
_cell.length_c   1.000
_cell.angle_alpha   90.00
_cell.angle_beta   90.00
_cell.angle_gamma   90.00
#
_symmetry.space_group_name_H-M   'P 1'
#
loop_
_entity.id
_entity.type
_entity.pdbx_description
1 polymer ?
#
loop_
_entity_poly.entity_id
_entity_poly.type
_entity_poly.pdbx_seq_one_letter_code
_entity_poly.pdbx_strand_id
1 'polypeptide(L)'
;MESAVKHIAWAGSLIACVFFATDKHWVPVQIQIVASPTTQNLAALSNGSATANALPATGLASAPPASPALPASPQVAQSPAAPSANFATIEDTKKAGQVIETLGKLAAIVDVPAGTPESRVATIFFDPRCPYCHAAFTALHGQVAARWIPVVVLGDSEAGTRMAAAILSAPDHVAALKSAFDAKLTPAAAPSPEIAAKLDENRQAFASIFAAAPQLRPGVPTLFVPRPDGRLAIMVGYEPGDDAKLRSVLTGS
;
A
#
# COMPACT_ATOMS: atom_id res chain seq x y z
N MET A 1 -28.24 4.05 -39.44
CA MET A 1 -27.43 2.81 -39.43
C MET A 1 -26.28 3.08 -38.47
N GLU A 2 -26.39 2.54 -37.27
CA GLU A 2 -25.51 2.74 -36.11
C GLU A 2 -24.11 2.18 -36.36
N SER A 3 -23.08 2.97 -36.03
CA SER A 3 -21.71 2.49 -35.86
C SER A 3 -21.53 2.05 -34.42
N ALA A 4 -21.57 0.74 -34.19
CA ALA A 4 -21.27 0.11 -32.91
C ALA A 4 -19.77 0.21 -32.60
N VAL A 5 -19.39 1.14 -31.73
CA VAL A 5 -18.05 1.18 -31.13
C VAL A 5 -18.01 0.17 -29.99
N LYS A 6 -17.44 -1.01 -30.26
CA LYS A 6 -17.11 -2.01 -29.23
C LYS A 6 -15.88 -1.53 -28.46
N HIS A 7 -16.08 -1.05 -27.23
CA HIS A 7 -14.98 -0.87 -26.29
C HIS A 7 -14.53 -2.24 -25.77
N ILE A 8 -13.44 -2.76 -26.32
CA ILE A 8 -12.70 -3.88 -25.74
C ILE A 8 -11.86 -3.30 -24.60
N ALA A 9 -12.29 -3.53 -23.36
CA ALA A 9 -11.47 -3.27 -22.18
C ALA A 9 -10.32 -4.28 -22.16
N TRP A 10 -9.11 -3.83 -22.46
CA TRP A 10 -7.91 -4.65 -22.41
C TRP A 10 -7.47 -4.77 -20.94
N ALA A 11 -7.80 -5.87 -20.28
CA ALA A 11 -7.19 -6.24 -19.01
C ALA A 11 -5.76 -6.73 -19.30
N GLY A 12 -4.79 -5.84 -19.16
CA GLY A 12 -3.38 -6.18 -19.32
C GLY A 12 -2.92 -7.09 -18.18
N SER A 13 -2.73 -8.38 -18.48
CA SER A 13 -2.09 -9.33 -17.56
C SER A 13 -0.58 -9.28 -17.78
N LEU A 14 0.17 -8.70 -16.84
CA LEU A 14 1.64 -8.76 -16.84
C LEU A 14 2.10 -9.91 -15.94
N ILE A 15 2.96 -10.76 -16.48
CA ILE A 15 3.63 -11.84 -15.74
C ILE A 15 4.98 -11.29 -15.27
N ALA A 16 5.15 -11.11 -13.96
CA ALA A 16 6.41 -10.70 -13.37
C ALA A 16 7.04 -11.88 -12.61
N CYS A 17 8.34 -12.11 -12.82
CA CYS A 17 9.14 -13.06 -12.05
C CYS A 17 9.59 -12.39 -10.75
N VAL A 18 9.31 -13.00 -9.60
CA VAL A 18 9.76 -12.52 -8.30
C VAL A 18 10.95 -13.33 -7.81
N PHE A 19 11.94 -12.61 -7.28
CA PHE A 19 13.06 -13.18 -6.54
C PHE A 19 12.89 -12.81 -5.07
N PHE A 20 12.55 -13.78 -4.23
CA PHE A 20 12.51 -13.62 -2.77
C PHE A 20 13.81 -14.19 -2.19
N ALA A 21 14.60 -13.33 -1.52
CA ALA A 21 15.84 -13.74 -0.88
C ALA A 21 15.56 -14.20 0.56
N THR A 22 15.91 -15.46 0.85
CA THR A 22 16.32 -15.89 2.19
C THR A 22 17.51 -16.83 2.03
N ASP A 23 18.36 -16.91 3.05
CA ASP A 23 19.79 -17.20 2.91
C ASP A 23 20.21 -18.54 2.27
N LYS A 24 19.33 -19.50 1.95
CA LYS A 24 19.79 -20.79 1.37
C LYS A 24 18.98 -21.50 0.28
N HIS A 25 17.77 -21.08 -0.12
CA HIS A 25 17.04 -21.79 -1.18
C HIS A 25 16.16 -20.86 -2.03
N TRP A 26 16.54 -20.69 -3.30
CA TRP A 26 15.83 -19.87 -4.29
C TRP A 26 14.70 -20.66 -4.93
N VAL A 27 13.46 -20.17 -4.85
CA VAL A 27 12.36 -20.67 -5.69
C VAL A 27 11.77 -19.48 -6.47
N PRO A 28 11.84 -19.47 -7.80
CA PRO A 28 11.21 -18.44 -8.61
C PRO A 28 9.68 -18.60 -8.53
N VAL A 29 8.97 -17.55 -8.10
CA VAL A 29 7.50 -17.50 -8.16
C VAL A 29 7.11 -16.43 -9.17
N GLN A 30 6.36 -16.81 -10.21
CA GLN A 30 5.80 -15.85 -11.19
C GLN A 30 4.43 -15.39 -10.73
N ILE A 31 4.26 -14.17 -10.22
CA ILE A 31 2.94 -13.72 -9.74
C ILE A 31 2.20 -13.00 -10.87
N GLN A 32 0.95 -13.40 -11.15
CA GLN A 32 0.02 -12.59 -11.92
C GLN A 32 -0.76 -11.74 -10.94
N ILE A 33 -0.53 -10.44 -10.98
CA ILE A 33 -1.23 -9.48 -10.14
C ILE A 33 -2.15 -8.67 -11.03
N VAL A 34 -3.45 -8.77 -10.80
CA VAL A 34 -4.44 -7.99 -11.53
C VAL A 34 -4.74 -6.73 -10.72
N ALA A 35 -4.40 -5.57 -11.28
CA ALA A 35 -4.86 -4.29 -10.75
C ALA A 35 -6.34 -4.12 -11.12
N SER A 36 -7.20 -3.94 -10.12
CA SER A 36 -8.61 -3.60 -10.38
C SER A 36 -8.72 -2.10 -10.62
N PRO A 37 -9.35 -1.63 -11.73
CA PRO A 37 -9.67 -0.22 -11.86
C PRO A 37 -10.68 0.16 -10.78
N THR A 38 -10.38 1.22 -10.02
CA THR A 38 -11.31 1.79 -9.04
C THR A 38 -12.65 2.08 -9.71
N THR A 39 -13.71 1.45 -9.23
CA THR A 39 -15.08 1.69 -9.68
C THR A 39 -15.44 3.15 -9.43
N GLN A 40 -15.68 3.86 -10.52
CA GLN A 40 -16.48 5.07 -10.73
C GLN A 40 -16.86 5.91 -9.51
N ASN A 41 -16.37 7.15 -9.50
CA ASN A 41 -17.00 8.29 -8.85
C ASN A 41 -18.50 8.32 -9.18
N LEU A 42 -19.34 7.98 -8.20
CA LEU A 42 -20.75 8.39 -8.14
C LEU A 42 -20.82 9.86 -7.73
N ALA A 43 -20.32 10.74 -8.61
CA ALA A 43 -20.45 12.18 -8.49
C ALA A 43 -20.90 12.75 -9.84
N ALA A 44 -22.04 12.27 -10.33
CA ALA A 44 -22.66 12.80 -11.55
C ALA A 44 -24.18 12.57 -11.56
N LEU A 45 -24.89 13.17 -10.59
CA LEU A 45 -26.32 13.45 -10.72
C LEU A 45 -26.67 14.72 -9.93
N SER A 46 -26.49 15.88 -10.57
CA SER A 46 -27.36 17.07 -10.41
C SER A 46 -26.93 18.14 -11.41
N ASN A 47 -27.35 17.98 -12.66
CA ASN A 47 -27.46 19.10 -13.60
C ASN A 47 -28.86 19.70 -13.45
N GLY A 48 -28.93 20.94 -12.97
CA GLY A 48 -30.12 21.78 -13.02
C GLY A 48 -29.74 23.14 -13.59
N SER A 49 -29.96 23.32 -14.89
CA SER A 49 -29.75 24.56 -15.63
C SER A 49 -30.78 25.63 -15.23
N ALA A 50 -30.35 26.87 -15.03
CA ALA A 50 -31.21 28.04 -15.19
C ALA A 50 -30.39 29.28 -15.61
N THR A 51 -30.91 29.94 -16.63
CA THR A 51 -30.40 31.07 -17.41
C THR A 51 -30.62 32.44 -16.75
N ALA A 52 -29.77 33.42 -17.10
CA ALA A 52 -30.12 34.74 -17.70
C ALA A 52 -29.49 36.02 -17.07
N ASN A 53 -28.97 36.85 -17.99
CA ASN A 53 -28.92 38.32 -18.06
C ASN A 53 -27.81 39.18 -17.37
N ALA A 54 -26.83 39.57 -18.20
CA ALA A 54 -26.48 40.92 -18.68
C ALA A 54 -26.28 42.16 -17.74
N LEU A 55 -25.00 42.62 -17.67
CA LEU A 55 -24.39 43.97 -17.93
C LEU A 55 -24.86 45.25 -17.17
N PRO A 56 -24.09 46.38 -17.19
CA PRO A 56 -22.62 46.60 -17.19
C PRO A 56 -22.17 47.77 -16.23
N ALA A 57 -20.85 48.02 -16.09
CA ALA A 57 -20.21 49.35 -16.24
C ALA A 57 -18.81 49.51 -15.60
N THR A 58 -17.82 49.72 -16.49
CA THR A 58 -16.78 50.77 -16.50
C THR A 58 -15.64 50.80 -15.46
N GLY A 59 -14.41 50.76 -15.98
CA GLY A 59 -13.17 51.19 -15.29
C GLY A 59 -11.94 50.98 -16.17
N LEU A 60 -11.44 52.06 -16.78
CA LEU A 60 -10.26 52.14 -17.64
C LEU A 60 -8.96 52.01 -16.82
N ALA A 61 -7.97 51.22 -17.28
CA ALA A 61 -6.55 51.48 -17.06
C ALA A 61 -5.66 50.64 -18.00
N SER A 62 -4.59 51.26 -18.47
CA SER A 62 -3.82 51.00 -19.68
C SER A 62 -2.82 49.83 -19.62
N ALA A 63 -2.59 49.19 -20.78
CA ALA A 63 -1.53 48.19 -21.00
C ALA A 63 -0.19 48.84 -21.41
N PRO A 64 0.97 48.31 -20.97
CA PRO A 64 2.26 48.54 -21.62
C PRO A 64 2.63 47.42 -22.64
N PRO A 65 3.53 47.70 -23.61
CA PRO A 65 3.66 46.92 -24.85
C PRO A 65 4.41 45.60 -24.72
N ALA A 66 4.04 44.65 -25.58
CA ALA A 66 4.60 43.31 -25.71
C ALA A 66 6.07 43.32 -26.18
N SER A 67 6.91 42.52 -25.53
CA SER A 67 8.20 42.08 -26.07
C SER A 67 8.02 40.76 -26.84
N PRO A 68 8.69 40.55 -27.99
CA PRO A 68 8.55 39.31 -28.75
C PRO A 68 9.21 38.14 -28.02
N ALA A 69 8.43 37.11 -27.71
CA ALA A 69 8.93 35.86 -27.14
C ALA A 69 9.65 35.02 -28.21
N LEU A 70 10.85 34.56 -27.90
CA LEU A 70 11.61 33.57 -28.66
C LEU A 70 10.85 32.23 -28.69
N PRO A 71 10.96 31.43 -29.77
CA PRO A 71 10.26 30.15 -29.86
C PRO A 71 10.81 29.14 -28.85
N ALA A 72 9.93 28.60 -28.00
CA ALA A 72 10.25 27.52 -27.08
C ALA A 72 10.69 26.26 -27.84
N SER A 73 11.80 25.65 -27.43
CA SER A 73 12.27 24.37 -27.94
C SER A 73 11.25 23.26 -27.65
N PRO A 74 11.07 22.27 -28.54
CA PRO A 74 10.11 21.19 -28.31
C PRO A 74 10.54 20.33 -27.12
N GLN A 75 9.77 20.41 -26.03
CA GLN A 75 9.84 19.45 -24.92
C GLN A 75 9.56 18.05 -25.48
N VAL A 76 10.55 17.17 -25.34
CA VAL A 76 10.37 15.73 -25.56
C VAL A 76 9.25 15.27 -24.63
N ALA A 77 8.12 14.88 -25.22
CA ALA A 77 6.97 14.37 -24.50
C ALA A 77 7.39 13.11 -23.73
N GLN A 78 7.53 13.25 -22.40
CA GLN A 78 7.60 12.10 -21.52
C GLN A 78 6.25 11.38 -21.63
N SER A 79 6.30 10.12 -22.07
CA SER A 79 5.11 9.26 -22.08
C SER A 79 4.52 9.22 -20.67
N PRO A 80 3.19 9.37 -20.49
CA PRO A 80 2.58 9.31 -19.16
C PRO A 80 2.90 7.96 -18.53
N ALA A 81 3.57 7.97 -17.38
CA ALA A 81 3.67 6.80 -16.53
C ALA A 81 2.25 6.29 -16.23
N ALA A 82 2.00 5.00 -16.44
CA ALA A 82 0.72 4.40 -16.11
C ALA A 82 0.36 4.68 -14.64
N PRO A 83 -0.90 5.00 -14.31
CA PRO A 83 -1.31 5.27 -12.94
C PRO A 83 -1.02 4.05 -12.05
N SER A 84 -0.25 4.26 -10.98
CA SER A 84 0.05 3.24 -9.98
C SER A 84 -1.21 2.90 -9.16
N ALA A 85 -1.50 1.62 -8.97
CA ALA A 85 -2.62 1.16 -8.17
C ALA A 85 -2.26 1.05 -6.67
N ASN A 86 -3.25 1.25 -5.80
CA ASN A 86 -3.15 1.01 -4.35
C ASN A 86 -3.86 -0.30 -3.93
N PHE A 87 -4.41 -1.04 -4.89
CA PHE A 87 -5.10 -2.29 -4.67
C PHE A 87 -4.76 -3.29 -5.78
N ALA A 88 -4.56 -4.54 -5.37
CA ALA A 88 -4.26 -5.64 -6.26
C ALA A 88 -4.80 -6.95 -5.68
N THR A 89 -4.97 -7.96 -6.53
CA THR A 89 -5.24 -9.33 -6.09
C THR A 89 -4.27 -10.30 -6.77
N ILE A 90 -3.74 -11.25 -5.98
CA ILE A 90 -3.09 -12.45 -6.48
C ILE A 90 -4.18 -13.48 -6.72
N GLU A 91 -4.51 -13.68 -8.00
CA GLU A 91 -5.62 -14.54 -8.45
C GLU A 91 -5.30 -16.03 -8.34
N ASP A 92 -4.02 -16.39 -8.47
CA ASP A 92 -3.55 -17.77 -8.36
C ASP A 92 -3.45 -18.17 -6.88
N THR A 93 -4.34 -19.07 -6.45
CA THR A 93 -4.45 -19.50 -5.04
C THR A 93 -3.22 -20.24 -4.53
N LYS A 94 -2.47 -20.93 -5.40
CA LYS A 94 -1.21 -21.59 -5.00
C LYS A 94 -0.14 -20.54 -4.72
N LYS A 95 -0.04 -19.53 -5.58
CA LYS A 95 0.91 -18.42 -5.40
C LYS A 95 0.52 -17.55 -4.20
N ALA A 96 -0.77 -17.31 -4.00
CA ALA A 96 -1.28 -16.66 -2.80
C ALA A 96 -0.84 -17.41 -1.53
N GLY A 97 -1.00 -18.74 -1.51
CA GLY A 97 -0.52 -19.59 -0.40
C GLY A 97 0.99 -19.50 -0.18
N GLN A 98 1.79 -19.53 -1.26
CA GLN A 98 3.26 -19.38 -1.17
C GLN A 98 3.67 -18.00 -0.62
N VAL A 99 2.98 -16.94 -1.02
CA VAL A 99 3.23 -15.59 -0.49
C VAL A 99 2.88 -15.53 0.99
N ILE A 100 1.71 -16.06 1.41
CA ILE A 100 1.31 -16.11 2.82
C ILE A 100 2.34 -16.90 3.65
N GLU A 101 2.80 -18.06 3.17
CA GLU A 101 3.80 -18.87 3.86
C GLU A 101 5.14 -18.12 4.01
N THR A 102 5.56 -17.42 2.96
CA THR A 102 6.81 -16.63 2.97
C THR A 102 6.70 -15.46 3.95
N LEU A 103 5.59 -14.73 3.92
CA LEU A 103 5.30 -13.64 4.85
C LEU A 103 5.25 -14.12 6.30
N GLY A 104 4.74 -15.33 6.54
CA GLY A 104 4.66 -15.93 7.88
C GLY A 104 6.02 -16.25 8.53
N LYS A 105 7.12 -16.24 7.76
CA LYS A 105 8.49 -16.47 8.25
C LYS A 105 9.17 -15.21 8.77
N LEU A 106 8.65 -14.04 8.41
CA LEU A 106 9.25 -12.75 8.76
C LEU A 106 9.06 -12.42 10.25
N ALA A 107 10.00 -11.63 10.79
CA ALA A 107 9.89 -11.17 12.17
C ALA A 107 8.72 -10.20 12.30
N ALA A 108 7.74 -10.55 13.14
CA ALA A 108 6.48 -9.83 13.25
C ALA A 108 6.03 -9.67 14.71
N ILE A 109 5.24 -8.63 14.95
CA ILE A 109 4.37 -8.51 16.12
C ILE A 109 3.09 -9.29 15.83
N VAL A 110 2.83 -10.34 16.60
CA VAL A 110 1.68 -11.23 16.41
C VAL A 110 0.52 -10.71 17.25
N ASP A 111 -0.42 -10.04 16.59
CA ASP A 111 -1.68 -9.55 17.15
C ASP A 111 -2.83 -10.45 16.65
N VAL A 112 -2.77 -11.73 17.05
CA VAL A 112 -3.65 -12.79 16.56
C VAL A 112 -4.29 -13.49 17.77
N PRO A 113 -5.63 -13.47 17.88
CA PRO A 113 -6.33 -14.25 18.90
C PRO A 113 -6.02 -15.75 18.78
N ALA A 114 -5.91 -16.42 19.92
CA ALA A 114 -5.64 -17.86 19.96
C ALA A 114 -6.67 -18.64 19.14
N GLY A 115 -6.22 -19.60 18.33
CA GLY A 115 -7.07 -20.44 17.49
C GLY A 115 -7.50 -19.82 16.16
N THR A 116 -7.07 -18.60 15.83
CA THR A 116 -7.32 -18.02 14.51
C THR A 116 -6.58 -18.79 13.41
N PRO A 117 -7.25 -19.27 12.35
CA PRO A 117 -6.58 -19.93 11.23
C PRO A 117 -5.79 -18.92 10.40
N GLU A 118 -4.62 -19.32 9.88
CA GLU A 118 -3.75 -18.44 9.05
C GLU A 118 -4.49 -17.84 7.83
N SER A 119 -5.49 -18.55 7.29
CA SER A 119 -6.35 -18.04 6.21
C SER A 119 -7.27 -16.87 6.61
N ARG A 120 -7.21 -16.44 7.87
CA ARG A 120 -7.92 -15.27 8.42
C ARG A 120 -6.97 -14.25 9.05
N VAL A 121 -5.66 -14.45 8.92
CA VAL A 121 -4.65 -13.56 9.51
C VAL A 121 -4.11 -12.64 8.42
N ALA A 122 -4.34 -11.34 8.57
CA ALA A 122 -3.72 -10.34 7.69
C ALA A 122 -2.23 -10.19 8.01
N THR A 123 -1.41 -9.92 7.01
CA THR A 123 -0.01 -9.50 7.23
C THR A 123 0.14 -8.04 6.83
N ILE A 124 0.71 -7.22 7.71
CA ILE A 124 0.78 -5.77 7.54
C ILE A 124 2.23 -5.32 7.69
N PHE A 125 2.83 -4.87 6.59
CA PHE A 125 4.10 -4.15 6.68
C PHE A 125 3.85 -2.73 7.17
N PHE A 126 4.61 -2.29 8.16
CA PHE A 126 4.47 -0.97 8.75
C PHE A 126 5.83 -0.33 9.06
N ASP A 127 5.91 1.00 9.00
CA ASP A 127 7.01 1.76 9.61
C ASP A 127 6.50 2.36 10.93
N PRO A 128 7.22 2.25 12.05
CA PRO A 128 6.78 2.75 13.35
C PRO A 128 6.52 4.27 13.38
N ARG A 129 6.99 5.02 12.37
CA ARG A 129 6.87 6.49 12.28
C ARG A 129 5.80 6.94 11.30
N CYS A 130 5.17 6.02 10.59
CA CYS A 130 4.19 6.35 9.57
C CYS A 130 2.82 6.66 10.19
N PRO A 131 2.26 7.87 10.02
CA PRO A 131 0.96 8.22 10.60
C PRO A 131 -0.20 7.35 10.07
N TYR A 132 -0.13 6.88 8.82
CA TYR A 132 -1.11 5.94 8.28
C TYR A 132 -1.00 4.55 8.91
N CYS A 133 0.20 4.12 9.32
CA CYS A 133 0.37 2.87 10.08
C CYS A 133 -0.23 2.99 11.49
N HIS A 134 -0.12 4.17 12.11
CA HIS A 134 -0.74 4.45 13.42
C HIS A 134 -2.26 4.40 13.31
N ALA A 135 -2.82 5.02 12.27
CA ALA A 135 -4.26 4.99 11.99
C ALA A 135 -4.75 3.56 11.73
N ALA A 136 -4.01 2.77 10.93
CA ALA A 136 -4.32 1.38 10.68
C ALA A 136 -4.32 0.56 11.98
N PHE A 137 -3.30 0.67 12.81
CA PHE A 137 -3.24 -0.07 14.07
C PHE A 137 -4.38 0.32 15.02
N THR A 138 -4.67 1.62 15.14
CA THR A 138 -5.77 2.11 15.98
C THR A 138 -7.12 1.51 15.59
N ALA A 139 -7.37 1.35 14.29
CA ALA A 139 -8.63 0.83 13.79
C ALA A 139 -8.70 -0.71 13.79
N LEU A 140 -7.57 -1.39 13.57
CA LEU A 140 -7.53 -2.83 13.31
C LEU A 140 -7.19 -3.67 14.55
N HIS A 141 -6.40 -3.12 15.48
CA HIS A 141 -5.99 -3.83 16.68
C HIS A 141 -7.20 -4.32 17.49
N GLY A 142 -7.24 -5.63 17.79
CA GLY A 142 -8.35 -6.29 18.47
C GLY A 142 -9.61 -6.52 17.63
N GLN A 143 -9.67 -6.00 16.39
CA GLN A 143 -10.78 -6.21 15.45
C GLN A 143 -10.41 -7.21 14.35
N VAL A 144 -9.14 -7.23 13.96
CA VAL A 144 -8.60 -8.08 12.90
C VAL A 144 -7.35 -8.79 13.40
N ALA A 145 -7.30 -10.10 13.20
CA ALA A 145 -6.10 -10.87 13.46
C ALA A 145 -5.00 -10.48 12.47
N ALA A 146 -3.87 -9.98 12.97
CA ALA A 146 -2.81 -9.45 12.13
C ALA A 146 -1.40 -9.80 12.62
N ARG A 147 -0.50 -10.01 11.66
CA ARG A 147 0.95 -10.02 11.85
C ARG A 147 1.50 -8.69 11.36
N TRP A 148 2.03 -7.87 12.27
CA TRP A 148 2.60 -6.57 11.94
C TRP A 148 4.12 -6.70 11.74
N ILE A 149 4.58 -6.51 10.52
CA ILE A 149 5.99 -6.67 10.14
C ILE A 149 6.64 -5.28 10.04
N PRO A 150 7.60 -4.95 10.92
CA PRO A 150 8.26 -3.66 10.86
C PRO A 150 9.20 -3.59 9.65
N VAL A 151 9.07 -2.52 8.87
CA VAL A 151 9.94 -2.15 7.77
C VAL A 151 10.29 -0.67 7.88
N VAL A 152 11.58 -0.38 7.98
CA VAL A 152 12.08 1.00 8.10
C VAL A 152 12.36 1.51 6.70
N VAL A 153 11.38 2.18 6.11
CA VAL A 153 11.40 2.61 4.69
C VAL A 153 11.14 4.11 4.51
N LEU A 154 10.87 4.83 5.60
CA LEU A 154 10.80 6.29 5.61
C LEU A 154 12.17 6.92 5.95
N GLY A 155 12.33 8.23 5.69
CA GLY A 155 13.57 8.97 5.98
C GLY A 155 13.98 8.93 7.46
N ASP A 156 15.26 9.18 7.80
CA ASP A 156 15.86 8.93 9.13
C ASP A 156 15.83 7.44 9.55
N SER A 157 16.43 6.58 8.75
CA SER A 157 16.42 5.12 8.98
C SER A 157 16.97 4.70 10.34
N GLU A 158 17.88 5.48 10.93
CA GLU A 158 18.44 5.17 12.24
C GLU A 158 17.38 5.24 13.34
N ALA A 159 16.63 6.34 13.43
CA ALA A 159 15.56 6.48 14.41
C ALA A 159 14.48 5.41 14.23
N GLY A 160 14.07 5.14 12.98
CA GLY A 160 13.09 4.10 12.68
C GLY A 160 13.56 2.70 13.09
N THR A 161 14.85 2.39 12.86
CA THR A 161 15.45 1.11 13.25
C THR A 161 15.47 0.94 14.76
N ARG A 162 15.82 1.98 15.53
CA ARG A 162 15.80 1.92 17.00
C ARG A 162 14.39 1.71 17.56
N MET A 163 13.37 2.34 16.96
CA MET A 163 11.97 2.13 17.35
C MET A 163 11.51 0.71 17.02
N ALA A 164 11.75 0.23 15.80
CA ALA A 164 11.38 -1.12 15.37
C ALA A 164 12.07 -2.18 16.24
N ALA A 165 13.35 -1.98 16.55
CA ALA A 165 14.11 -2.87 17.42
C ALA A 165 13.59 -2.89 18.86
N ALA A 166 13.20 -1.72 19.41
CA ALA A 166 12.58 -1.64 20.73
C ALA A 166 11.28 -2.43 20.81
N ILE A 167 10.44 -2.37 19.77
CA ILE A 167 9.20 -3.13 19.70
C ILE A 167 9.48 -4.63 19.64
N LEU A 168 10.40 -5.07 18.76
CA LEU A 168 10.74 -6.49 18.58
C LEU A 168 11.56 -7.10 19.73
N SER A 169 12.11 -6.29 20.62
CA SER A 169 12.88 -6.77 21.77
C SER A 169 12.07 -6.76 23.08
N ALA A 170 10.85 -6.22 23.04
CA ALA A 170 10.00 -6.15 24.23
C ALA A 170 9.44 -7.54 24.60
N PRO A 171 9.20 -7.84 25.88
CA PRO A 171 8.52 -9.08 26.26
C PRO A 171 7.08 -9.17 25.69
N ASP A 172 6.42 -8.02 25.61
CA ASP A 172 5.09 -7.87 25.01
C ASP A 172 5.18 -6.93 23.80
N HIS A 173 5.29 -7.54 22.62
CA HIS A 173 5.44 -6.80 21.36
C HIS A 173 4.19 -5.96 21.02
N VAL A 174 2.98 -6.42 21.37
CA VAL A 174 1.74 -5.72 21.04
C VAL A 174 1.61 -4.48 21.92
N ALA A 175 1.87 -4.60 23.22
CA ALA A 175 1.91 -3.45 24.12
C ALA A 175 3.02 -2.45 23.75
N ALA A 176 4.19 -2.93 23.32
CA ALA A 176 5.28 -2.08 22.86
C ALA A 176 4.94 -1.35 21.56
N LEU A 177 4.30 -2.03 20.59
CA LEU A 177 3.82 -1.42 19.35
C LEU A 177 2.79 -0.32 19.64
N LYS A 178 1.81 -0.61 20.49
CA LYS A 178 0.83 0.39 20.95
C LYS A 178 1.53 1.60 21.58
N SER A 179 2.53 1.36 22.45
CA SER A 179 3.29 2.43 23.09
C SER A 179 4.10 3.25 22.09
N ALA A 180 4.61 2.63 21.02
CA ALA A 180 5.33 3.33 19.95
C ALA A 180 4.42 4.31 19.22
N PHE A 181 3.20 3.87 18.88
CA PHE A 181 2.21 4.70 18.20
C PHE A 181 1.59 5.78 19.10
N ASP A 182 1.52 5.54 20.40
CA ASP A 182 1.16 6.56 21.39
C ASP A 182 2.30 7.57 21.67
N ALA A 183 3.46 7.45 21.00
CA ALA A 183 4.69 8.23 21.26
C ALA A 183 5.22 8.11 22.72
N LYS A 184 4.93 6.99 23.38
CA LYS A 184 5.35 6.69 24.76
C LYS A 184 6.53 5.72 24.83
N LEU A 185 6.89 5.10 23.70
CA LEU A 185 8.01 4.16 23.66
C LEU A 185 9.34 4.91 23.68
N THR A 186 10.20 4.56 24.62
CA THR A 186 11.60 4.97 24.57
C THR A 186 12.30 4.14 23.49
N PRO A 187 12.95 4.76 22.48
CA PRO A 187 13.72 4.01 21.50
C PRO A 187 14.79 3.16 22.18
N ALA A 188 15.06 1.98 21.64
CA ALA A 188 16.12 1.14 22.14
C ALA A 188 17.47 1.86 21.98
N ALA A 189 18.46 1.39 22.72
CA ALA A 189 19.84 1.53 22.29
C ALA A 189 20.04 0.90 20.89
N ALA A 190 21.28 0.83 20.40
CA ALA A 190 21.55 0.16 19.14
C ALA A 190 20.93 -1.25 19.11
N PRO A 191 20.29 -1.65 17.98
CA PRO A 191 19.71 -2.99 17.85
C PRO A 191 20.78 -4.07 18.03
N SER A 192 20.39 -5.22 18.60
CA SER A 192 21.27 -6.39 18.57
C SER A 192 21.51 -6.84 17.11
N PRO A 193 22.63 -7.53 16.81
CA PRO A 193 22.89 -8.02 15.46
C PRO A 193 21.77 -8.91 14.91
N GLU A 194 21.15 -9.72 15.78
CA GLU A 194 20.03 -10.58 15.40
C GLU A 194 18.78 -9.77 14.99
N ILE A 195 18.42 -8.76 15.79
CA ILE A 195 17.27 -7.89 15.48
C ILE A 195 17.56 -7.06 14.23
N ALA A 196 18.79 -6.57 14.07
CA ALA A 196 19.20 -5.85 12.88
C ALA A 196 19.07 -6.72 11.61
N ALA A 197 19.49 -7.99 11.66
CA ALA A 197 19.35 -8.93 10.55
C ALA A 197 17.87 -9.20 10.20
N LYS A 198 17.02 -9.40 11.21
CA LYS A 198 15.56 -9.56 11.02
C LYS A 198 14.91 -8.34 10.37
N LEU A 199 15.29 -7.13 10.80
CA LEU A 199 14.79 -5.89 10.20
C LEU A 199 15.30 -5.72 8.74
N ASP A 200 16.51 -6.20 8.46
CA ASP A 200 17.06 -6.23 7.11
C ASP A 200 16.27 -7.18 6.19
N GLU A 201 16.02 -8.40 6.66
CA GLU A 201 15.21 -9.41 5.96
C GLU A 201 13.80 -8.90 5.68
N ASN A 202 13.14 -8.31 6.67
CA ASN A 202 11.82 -7.68 6.51
C ASN A 202 11.83 -6.62 5.40
N ARG A 203 12.86 -5.75 5.38
CA ARG A 203 13.00 -4.69 4.37
C ARG A 203 13.27 -5.25 2.98
N GLN A 204 14.08 -6.30 2.86
CA GLN A 204 14.34 -6.98 1.60
C GLN A 204 13.07 -7.65 1.06
N ALA A 205 12.31 -8.33 1.91
CA ALA A 205 11.03 -8.92 1.53
C ALA A 205 10.02 -7.86 1.05
N PHE A 206 9.96 -6.71 1.73
CA PHE A 206 9.13 -5.59 1.27
C PHE A 206 9.56 -5.09 -0.12
N ALA A 207 10.87 -4.91 -0.33
CA ALA A 207 11.40 -4.46 -1.61
C ALA A 207 11.12 -5.47 -2.75
N SER A 208 11.26 -6.77 -2.50
CA SER A 208 11.02 -7.80 -3.52
C SER A 208 9.55 -7.87 -3.93
N ILE A 209 8.61 -7.60 -3.03
CA ILE A 209 7.18 -7.57 -3.36
C ILE A 209 6.86 -6.41 -4.31
N PHE A 210 7.42 -5.22 -4.10
CA PHE A 210 7.18 -4.10 -5.02
C PHE A 210 7.94 -4.23 -6.33
N ALA A 211 9.11 -4.88 -6.34
CA ALA A 211 9.79 -5.26 -7.58
C ALA A 211 8.96 -6.25 -8.41
N ALA A 212 8.25 -7.16 -7.74
CA ALA A 212 7.31 -8.11 -8.34
C ALA A 212 6.01 -7.49 -8.84
N ALA A 213 5.62 -6.36 -8.24
CA ALA A 213 4.35 -5.71 -8.45
C ALA A 213 4.56 -4.26 -8.90
N PRO A 214 5.22 -4.01 -10.06
CA PRO A 214 5.57 -2.66 -10.49
C PRO A 214 4.35 -1.74 -10.72
N GLN A 215 3.16 -2.33 -10.87
CA GLN A 215 1.89 -1.61 -10.93
C GLN A 215 1.42 -1.07 -9.57
N LEU A 216 1.89 -1.62 -8.46
CA LEU A 216 1.61 -1.12 -7.12
C LEU A 216 2.56 0.01 -6.76
N ARG A 217 2.03 1.06 -6.13
CA ARG A 217 2.86 2.10 -5.53
C ARG A 217 3.55 1.54 -4.27
N PRO A 218 4.87 1.61 -4.11
CA PRO A 218 5.53 1.26 -2.85
C PRO A 218 5.08 2.19 -1.72
N GLY A 219 4.70 1.63 -0.57
CA GLY A 219 4.26 2.43 0.56
C GLY A 219 3.97 1.60 1.81
N VAL A 220 3.81 2.29 2.94
CA VAL A 220 3.37 1.70 4.20
C VAL A 220 2.15 2.48 4.74
N PRO A 221 1.18 1.81 5.40
CA PRO A 221 1.13 0.36 5.58
C PRO A 221 0.85 -0.37 4.25
N THR A 222 1.33 -1.60 4.12
CA THR A 222 0.90 -2.51 3.04
C THR A 222 0.33 -3.76 3.65
N LEU A 223 -0.92 -4.04 3.32
CA LEU A 223 -1.73 -5.11 3.90
C LEU A 223 -1.89 -6.24 2.88
N PHE A 224 -1.55 -7.45 3.30
CA PHE A 224 -1.77 -8.71 2.60
C PHE A 224 -2.91 -9.44 3.31
N VAL A 225 -4.03 -9.60 2.61
CA VAL A 225 -5.31 -9.96 3.23
C VAL A 225 -5.82 -11.24 2.58
N PRO A 226 -5.74 -12.38 3.28
CA PRO A 226 -6.26 -13.64 2.75
C PRO A 226 -7.76 -13.53 2.47
N ARG A 227 -8.19 -14.09 1.35
CA ARG A 227 -9.60 -14.18 0.99
C ARG A 227 -10.11 -15.61 1.24
N PRO A 228 -11.39 -15.80 1.59
CA PRO A 228 -11.97 -17.14 1.78
C PRO A 228 -11.89 -18.04 0.54
N ASP A 229 -11.80 -17.45 -0.66
CA ASP A 229 -11.64 -18.16 -1.94
C ASP A 229 -10.18 -18.61 -2.21
N GLY A 230 -9.26 -18.38 -1.27
CA GLY A 230 -7.86 -18.75 -1.37
C GLY A 230 -6.98 -17.75 -2.12
N ARG A 231 -7.54 -16.64 -2.62
CA ARG A 231 -6.77 -15.54 -3.22
C ARG A 231 -6.17 -14.63 -2.13
N LEU A 232 -5.27 -13.75 -2.53
CA LEU A 232 -4.65 -12.78 -1.64
C LEU A 232 -4.86 -11.36 -2.18
N ALA A 233 -5.54 -10.50 -1.41
CA ALA A 233 -5.61 -9.08 -1.72
C ALA A 233 -4.38 -8.36 -1.17
N ILE A 234 -3.90 -7.37 -1.92
CA ILE A 234 -2.83 -6.45 -1.51
C ILE A 234 -3.41 -5.04 -1.51
N MET A 235 -3.31 -4.36 -0.37
CA MET A 235 -3.77 -2.99 -0.16
C MET A 235 -2.60 -2.13 0.27
N VAL A 236 -2.32 -1.05 -0.45
CA VAL A 236 -1.25 -0.10 -0.10
C VAL A 236 -1.87 1.18 0.43
N GLY A 237 -1.37 1.62 1.58
CA GLY A 237 -1.91 2.75 2.32
C GLY A 237 -3.05 2.31 3.24
N TYR A 238 -3.49 3.25 4.06
CA TYR A 238 -4.66 3.09 4.91
C TYR A 238 -5.31 4.46 5.10
N GLU A 239 -6.60 4.54 4.81
CA GLU A 239 -7.44 5.70 5.10
C GLU A 239 -8.55 5.31 6.09
N PRO A 240 -9.02 6.24 6.94
CA PRO A 240 -10.18 5.97 7.79
C PRO A 240 -11.37 5.44 6.98
N GLY A 241 -11.92 4.29 7.38
CA GLY A 241 -12.96 3.56 6.66
C GLY A 241 -12.47 2.33 5.89
N ASP A 242 -11.15 2.18 5.67
CA ASP A 242 -10.58 0.98 5.04
C ASP A 242 -10.74 -0.29 5.90
N ASP A 243 -11.02 -0.18 7.20
CA ASP A 243 -11.32 -1.32 8.08
C ASP A 243 -12.54 -2.12 7.59
N ALA A 244 -13.56 -1.44 7.05
CA ALA A 244 -14.74 -2.10 6.52
C ALA A 244 -14.41 -2.89 5.25
N LYS A 245 -13.59 -2.29 4.37
CA LYS A 245 -13.06 -2.96 3.17
C LYS A 245 -12.20 -4.16 3.54
N LEU A 246 -11.31 -4.02 4.52
CA LEU A 246 -10.46 -5.10 5.00
C LEU A 246 -11.29 -6.28 5.50
N ARG A 247 -12.30 -6.00 6.34
CA ARG A 247 -13.21 -7.03 6.86
C ARG A 247 -14.01 -7.71 5.74
N SER A 248 -14.53 -6.94 4.79
CA SER A 248 -15.21 -7.47 3.59
C SER A 248 -14.32 -8.43 2.81
N VAL A 249 -13.04 -8.10 2.60
CA VAL A 249 -12.08 -8.98 1.94
C VAL A 249 -11.84 -10.27 2.75
N LEU A 250 -11.66 -10.16 4.07
CA LEU A 250 -11.46 -11.31 4.96
C LEU A 250 -12.68 -12.23 5.06
N THR A 251 -13.89 -11.70 4.89
CA THR A 251 -15.14 -12.46 4.95
C THR A 251 -15.69 -12.86 3.59
N GLY A 252 -15.13 -12.32 2.50
CA GLY A 252 -15.60 -12.54 1.14
C GLY A 252 -16.98 -11.93 0.88
N SER A 253 -17.30 -10.82 1.58
CA SER A 253 -18.60 -10.14 1.58
C SER A 253 -18.61 -8.87 0.75
#